data_AF-A0A1V5KC40-F1
#
_entry.id   AF-A0A1V5KC40-F1
#
_cell.length_a   1.000
_cell.length_b   1.000
_cell.length_c   1.000
_cell.angle_alpha   90.00
_cell.angle_beta   90.00
_cell.angle_gamma   90.00
#
_symmetry.space_group_name_H-M   'P 1'
#
loop_
_entity.id
_entity.type
_entity.pdbx_description
1 polymer ?
#
loop_
_entity_poly.entity_id
_entity_poly.type
_entity_poly.pdbx_seq_one_letter_code
_entity_poly.pdbx_strand_id
1 'polypeptide(L)'
;MTREETIKLIGIITMAYPNFDKFRDEKHIRSMVGVWADIFSEDDSGIVALAVKHHISTSKWPPSIAEIRELMARISNPNIIPPDEAWEAVQKLMYAHPERLYHSTDNYLPKPIAEAVDAVGYSTLWALHCAASRGYSNKAGLDRVAFLQAYEAKTERIRQRAMLPSSLRQQIDQIGAAQSDGTREMLESVNRSYIEKQQQYEGLWSRDFLKAIDAPDETELLEERQMRALEAGKEDMYDDE
;
A
#
# COMPACT_ATOMS: atom_id res chain seq x y z
N MET A 1 -10.92 15.43 22.28
CA MET A 1 -10.30 15.82 23.57
C MET A 1 -11.03 17.04 24.14
N THR A 2 -11.26 17.08 25.45
CA THR A 2 -11.93 18.18 26.16
C THR A 2 -11.00 19.38 26.39
N ARG A 3 -11.58 20.55 26.66
CA ARG A 3 -10.80 21.76 26.97
C ARG A 3 -9.90 21.59 28.20
N GLU A 4 -10.34 20.87 29.23
CA GLU A 4 -9.55 20.60 30.43
C GLU A 4 -8.33 19.74 30.15
N GLU A 5 -8.50 18.70 29.32
CA GLU A 5 -7.39 17.86 28.86
C GLU A 5 -6.41 18.69 28.02
N THR A 6 -6.90 19.57 27.15
CA THR A 6 -6.05 20.51 26.39
C THR A 6 -5.24 21.40 27.32
N ILE A 7 -5.84 21.96 28.38
CA ILE A 7 -5.11 22.80 29.35
C ILE A 7 -3.94 22.02 29.98
N LYS A 8 -4.19 20.78 30.40
CA LYS A 8 -3.15 19.91 30.99
C LYS A 8 -2.03 19.65 29.98
N LEU A 9 -2.39 19.33 28.74
CA LEU A 9 -1.45 19.01 27.66
C LEU A 9 -0.58 20.23 27.27
N ILE A 10 -1.19 21.41 27.12
CA ILE A 10 -0.46 22.65 26.87
C ILE A 10 0.47 22.98 28.04
N GLY A 11 0.04 22.77 29.28
CA GLY A 11 0.89 22.92 30.46
C GLY A 11 2.15 22.03 30.42
N ILE A 12 2.03 20.79 29.95
CA ILE A 12 3.19 19.91 29.74
C ILE A 12 4.13 20.49 28.68
N ILE A 13 3.60 20.98 27.56
CA ILE A 13 4.39 21.59 26.49
C ILE A 13 5.14 22.83 27.00
N THR A 14 4.48 23.73 27.74
CA THR A 14 5.15 24.94 28.24
C THR A 14 6.26 24.61 29.24
N MET A 15 6.07 23.59 30.08
CA MET A 15 7.12 23.10 30.99
C MET A 15 8.28 22.42 30.27
N ALA A 16 8.03 21.72 29.16
CA ALA A 16 9.08 21.10 28.34
C ALA A 16 9.94 22.14 27.61
N TYR A 17 9.41 23.34 27.34
CA TYR A 17 10.09 24.41 26.61
C TYR A 17 10.07 25.76 27.38
N PRO A 18 10.71 25.82 28.56
CA PRO A 18 10.58 26.97 29.47
C PRO A 18 11.20 28.29 28.91
N ASN A 19 12.09 28.18 27.94
CA ASN A 19 12.78 29.32 27.33
C ASN A 19 12.04 29.91 26.12
N PHE A 20 10.86 29.41 25.78
CA PHE A 20 10.07 29.94 24.66
C PHE A 20 9.25 31.15 25.12
N ASP A 21 9.66 32.35 24.70
CA ASP A 21 9.10 33.61 25.21
C ASP A 21 7.57 33.73 25.10
N LYS A 22 6.96 33.15 24.05
CA LYS A 22 5.51 33.18 23.87
C LYS A 22 4.74 32.41 24.96
N PHE A 23 5.39 31.48 25.66
CA PHE A 23 4.81 30.77 26.80
C PHE A 23 4.86 31.57 28.11
N ARG A 24 5.31 32.82 28.09
CA ARG A 24 5.20 33.75 29.23
C ARG A 24 3.96 34.63 29.16
N ASP A 25 3.31 34.71 28.01
CA ASP A 25 2.07 35.48 27.82
C ASP A 25 0.85 34.57 28.08
N GLU A 26 0.16 34.84 29.19
CA GLU A 26 -1.04 34.13 29.58
C GLU A 26 -2.19 34.27 28.55
N LYS A 27 -2.29 35.42 27.86
CA LYS A 27 -3.27 35.61 26.80
C LYS A 27 -2.93 34.71 25.60
N HIS A 28 -1.65 34.61 25.24
CA HIS A 28 -1.19 33.71 24.19
C HIS A 28 -1.50 32.25 24.52
N ILE A 29 -1.21 31.81 25.75
CA ILE A 29 -1.52 30.44 26.20
C ILE A 29 -3.03 30.16 26.13
N ARG A 30 -3.87 31.09 26.60
CA ARG A 30 -5.34 30.94 26.50
C ARG A 30 -5.82 30.78 25.06
N SER A 31 -5.28 31.57 24.14
CA SER A 31 -5.58 31.45 22.71
C SER A 31 -5.10 30.12 22.14
N MET A 32 -3.89 29.67 22.52
CA MET A 32 -3.35 28.37 22.11
C MET A 32 -4.23 27.21 22.58
N VAL A 33 -4.68 27.23 23.84
CA VAL A 33 -5.65 26.25 24.38
C VAL A 33 -6.93 26.25 23.57
N GLY A 34 -7.46 27.43 23.21
CA GLY A 34 -8.68 27.54 22.41
C GLY A 34 -8.55 26.87 21.05
N VAL A 35 -7.48 27.17 20.31
CA VAL A 35 -7.21 26.60 18.97
C VAL A 35 -6.97 25.09 19.06
N TRP A 36 -6.17 24.63 20.02
CA TRP A 36 -5.89 23.20 20.17
C TRP A 36 -7.13 22.41 20.61
N ALA A 37 -7.98 22.97 21.49
CA ALA A 37 -9.21 22.32 21.91
C ALA A 37 -10.21 22.19 20.75
N ASP A 38 -10.27 23.19 19.87
CA ASP A 38 -11.10 23.13 18.66
C ASP A 38 -10.59 22.08 17.68
N ILE A 39 -9.29 22.16 17.33
CA ILE A 39 -8.67 21.25 16.37
C ILE A 39 -8.73 19.80 16.85
N PHE A 40 -8.42 19.53 18.12
CA PHE A 40 -8.40 18.17 18.68
C PHE A 40 -9.71 17.75 19.35
N SER A 41 -10.82 18.45 19.06
CA SER A 41 -12.13 18.19 19.67
C SER A 41 -12.61 16.75 19.44
N GLU A 42 -12.44 16.23 18.23
CA GLU A 42 -12.84 14.88 17.79
C GLU A 42 -11.81 13.78 18.12
N ASP A 43 -10.60 14.13 18.58
CA ASP A 43 -9.51 13.18 18.74
C ASP A 43 -9.44 12.55 20.14
N ASP A 44 -8.93 11.31 20.21
CA ASP A 44 -8.63 10.61 21.46
C ASP A 44 -7.51 11.32 22.22
N SER A 45 -7.77 11.67 23.49
CA SER A 45 -6.81 12.42 24.31
C SER A 45 -5.54 11.62 24.64
N GLY A 46 -5.63 10.28 24.71
CA GLY A 46 -4.50 9.40 24.91
C GLY A 46 -3.53 9.42 23.73
N ILE A 47 -4.06 9.36 22.50
CA ILE A 47 -3.26 9.42 21.27
C ILE A 47 -2.58 10.79 21.13
N VAL A 48 -3.30 11.89 21.36
CA VAL A 48 -2.72 13.25 21.33
C VAL A 48 -1.59 13.38 22.37
N ALA A 49 -1.82 12.90 23.60
CA ALA A 49 -0.82 12.95 24.66
C ALA A 49 0.43 12.11 24.34
N LEU A 50 0.26 10.95 23.70
CA LEU A 50 1.40 10.12 23.27
C LEU A 50 2.21 10.80 22.17
N ALA A 51 1.54 11.42 21.19
CA ALA A 51 2.20 12.20 20.14
C ALA A 51 3.00 13.38 20.72
N VAL A 52 2.43 14.12 21.68
CA VAL A 52 3.14 15.20 22.37
C VAL A 52 4.35 14.67 23.15
N LYS A 53 4.18 13.58 23.91
CA LYS A 53 5.28 12.93 24.63
C LYS A 53 6.41 12.50 23.70
N HIS A 54 6.06 11.94 22.54
CA HIS A 54 7.04 11.60 21.52
C HIS A 54 7.78 12.86 21.05
N HIS A 55 7.06 13.92 20.67
CA HIS A 55 7.67 15.16 20.19
C HIS A 55 8.63 15.80 21.19
N ILE A 56 8.23 15.94 22.45
CA ILE A 56 9.09 16.54 23.50
C ILE A 56 10.34 15.69 23.78
N SER A 57 10.28 14.38 23.51
CA SER A 57 11.43 13.50 23.70
C SER A 57 12.44 13.59 22.57
N THR A 58 12.02 14.02 21.37
CA THR A 58 12.86 14.00 20.16
C THR A 58 13.15 15.39 19.58
N SER A 59 12.44 16.43 20.02
CA SER A 59 12.55 17.78 19.46
C SER A 59 12.97 18.81 20.51
N LYS A 60 13.92 19.67 20.11
CA LYS A 60 14.37 20.82 20.90
C LYS A 60 13.42 22.02 20.83
N TRP A 61 12.43 21.99 19.95
CA TRP A 61 11.53 23.12 19.67
C TRP A 61 10.07 22.77 19.98
N PRO A 62 9.27 23.74 20.47
CA PRO A 62 7.85 23.53 20.72
C PRO A 62 7.10 22.99 19.50
N PRO A 63 6.17 22.04 19.67
CA PRO A 63 5.44 21.48 18.56
C PRO A 63 4.46 22.46 17.94
N SER A 64 4.33 22.38 16.63
CA SER A 64 3.17 22.82 15.86
C SER A 64 2.05 21.78 15.93
N ILE A 65 0.82 22.20 15.63
CA ILE A 65 -0.34 21.30 15.50
C ILE A 65 -0.10 20.25 14.41
N ALA A 66 0.53 20.65 13.29
CA ALA A 66 0.81 19.75 12.18
C ALA A 66 1.77 18.63 12.58
N GLU A 67 2.84 18.92 13.34
CA GLU A 67 3.76 17.90 13.83
C GLU A 67 3.07 16.91 14.78
N ILE A 68 2.18 17.39 15.66
CA ILE A 68 1.40 16.50 16.51
C ILE A 68 0.45 15.63 15.67
N ARG A 69 -0.25 16.20 14.69
CA ARG A 69 -1.10 15.43 13.77
C ARG A 69 -0.31 14.35 13.04
N GLU A 70 0.90 14.66 12.59
CA GLU A 70 1.76 13.72 11.89
C GLU A 70 2.18 12.56 12.80
N LEU A 71 2.57 12.86 14.04
CA LEU A 71 2.90 11.83 15.04
C LEU A 71 1.68 10.99 15.42
N MET A 72 0.51 11.60 15.57
CA MET A 72 -0.74 10.86 15.79
C MET A 72 -1.05 9.93 14.62
N ALA A 73 -0.90 10.40 13.38
CA ALA A 73 -1.11 9.58 12.19
C ALA A 73 -0.13 8.40 12.14
N ARG A 74 1.14 8.59 12.54
CA ARG A 74 2.11 7.50 12.66
C ARG A 74 1.74 6.50 13.75
N ILE A 75 1.37 6.98 14.95
CA ILE A 75 0.96 6.14 16.08
C ILE A 75 -0.26 5.27 15.72
N SER A 76 -1.25 5.88 15.06
CA SER A 76 -2.50 5.20 14.72
C SER A 76 -2.42 4.33 13.48
N ASN A 77 -1.35 4.44 12.68
CA ASN A 77 -1.15 3.66 11.46
C ASN A 77 0.22 2.97 11.45
N PRO A 78 0.50 2.03 12.38
CA PRO A 78 1.77 1.32 12.44
C PRO A 78 2.03 0.44 11.20
N ASN A 79 0.99 0.17 10.41
CA ASN A 79 1.07 -0.68 9.21
C ASN A 79 1.61 0.06 7.97
N ILE A 80 2.01 1.33 8.08
CA ILE A 80 2.72 2.02 6.97
C ILE A 80 4.17 1.55 6.98
N ILE A 81 4.46 0.59 6.11
CA ILE A 81 5.78 -0.04 5.99
C ILE A 81 6.82 1.01 5.57
N PRO A 82 8.01 1.06 6.21
CA PRO A 82 9.10 1.92 5.80
C PRO A 82 9.50 1.72 4.32
N PRO A 83 9.91 2.78 3.58
CA PRO A 83 10.17 2.67 2.14
C PRO A 83 11.27 1.67 1.75
N ASP A 84 12.27 1.50 2.61
CA ASP A 84 13.35 0.53 2.45
C ASP A 84 12.87 -0.91 2.63
N GLU A 85 12.08 -1.19 3.68
CA GLU A 85 11.43 -2.50 3.87
C GLU A 85 10.46 -2.82 2.73
N ALA A 86 9.70 -1.83 2.27
CA ALA A 86 8.78 -1.97 1.15
C ALA A 86 9.52 -2.31 -0.15
N TRP A 87 10.66 -1.64 -0.41
CA TRP A 87 11.51 -1.94 -1.57
C TRP A 87 12.16 -3.33 -1.48
N GLU A 88 12.57 -3.76 -0.28
CA GLU A 88 13.10 -5.11 -0.07
C GLU A 88 12.06 -6.18 -0.42
N ALA A 89 10.80 -5.99 -0.02
CA ALA A 89 9.71 -6.90 -0.38
C ALA A 89 9.51 -6.99 -1.90
N VAL A 90 9.57 -5.87 -2.61
CA VAL A 90 9.42 -5.82 -4.08
C VAL A 90 10.58 -6.50 -4.79
N GLN A 91 11.82 -6.32 -4.31
CA GLN A 91 12.98 -7.03 -4.86
C GLN A 91 12.83 -8.54 -4.69
N LYS A 92 12.44 -9.00 -3.50
CA LYS A 92 12.21 -10.43 -3.24
C LYS A 92 11.12 -11.01 -4.16
N LEU A 93 10.04 -10.25 -4.38
CA LEU A 93 9.00 -10.61 -5.35
C LEU A 93 9.57 -10.75 -6.77
N MET A 94 10.37 -9.78 -7.23
CA MET A 94 11.02 -9.83 -8.54
C MET A 94 11.93 -11.04 -8.72
N TYR A 95 12.67 -11.44 -7.67
CA TYR A 95 13.47 -12.67 -7.70
C TYR A 95 12.62 -13.93 -7.77
N ALA A 96 11.48 -13.98 -7.06
CA ALA A 96 10.59 -15.13 -7.05
C ALA A 96 9.76 -15.25 -8.35
N HIS A 97 9.43 -14.13 -8.98
CA HIS A 97 8.54 -14.06 -10.15
C HIS A 97 9.18 -13.23 -11.27
N PRO A 98 10.21 -13.74 -11.96
CA PRO A 98 10.87 -12.99 -13.01
C PRO A 98 9.90 -12.64 -14.15
N GLU A 99 10.08 -11.45 -14.72
CA GLU A 99 9.39 -10.92 -15.91
C GLU A 99 7.91 -10.57 -15.76
N ARG A 100 7.12 -11.41 -15.08
CA ARG A 100 5.67 -11.20 -14.92
C ARG A 100 5.13 -11.81 -13.64
N LEU A 101 4.02 -11.23 -13.18
CA LEU A 101 3.15 -11.84 -12.18
C LEU A 101 2.02 -12.61 -12.87
N TYR A 102 1.63 -13.74 -12.28
CA TYR A 102 0.52 -14.57 -12.76
C TYR A 102 -0.82 -14.20 -12.11
N HIS A 103 -0.75 -13.49 -10.98
CA HIS A 103 -1.89 -12.94 -10.27
C HIS A 103 -1.73 -11.44 -10.05
N SER A 104 -2.78 -10.78 -9.57
CA SER A 104 -2.70 -9.40 -9.13
C SER A 104 -1.58 -9.20 -8.10
N THR A 105 -0.92 -8.05 -8.15
CA THR A 105 0.16 -7.69 -7.22
C THR A 105 -0.30 -7.75 -5.76
N ASP A 106 -1.58 -7.45 -5.50
CA ASP A 106 -2.21 -7.52 -4.18
C ASP A 106 -2.19 -8.94 -3.57
N ASN A 107 -2.03 -9.99 -4.37
CA ASN A 107 -1.90 -11.37 -3.87
C ASN A 107 -0.51 -11.68 -3.31
N TYR A 108 0.48 -10.83 -3.60
CA TYR A 108 1.88 -11.03 -3.21
C TYR A 108 2.39 -9.99 -2.22
N LEU A 109 1.82 -8.78 -2.24
CA LEU A 109 2.31 -7.65 -1.47
C LEU A 109 1.17 -6.96 -0.70
N PRO A 110 1.46 -6.36 0.47
CA PRO A 110 0.52 -5.48 1.14
C PRO A 110 0.04 -4.38 0.20
N LYS A 111 -1.26 -4.07 0.26
CA LYS A 111 -1.96 -3.15 -0.66
C LYS A 111 -1.20 -1.85 -0.99
N PRO A 112 -0.63 -1.08 -0.02
CA PRO A 112 0.09 0.15 -0.37
C PRO A 112 1.32 -0.08 -1.25
N ILE A 113 2.02 -1.21 -1.07
CA ILE A 113 3.18 -1.59 -1.85
C ILE A 113 2.73 -2.10 -3.23
N ALA A 114 1.72 -2.96 -3.27
CA ALA A 114 1.16 -3.50 -4.49
C ALA A 114 0.66 -2.40 -5.43
N GLU A 115 -0.13 -1.45 -4.91
CA GLU A 115 -0.59 -0.34 -5.73
C GLU A 115 0.57 0.53 -6.24
N ALA A 116 1.68 0.67 -5.48
CA ALA A 116 2.85 1.42 -5.92
C ALA A 116 3.58 0.71 -7.07
N VAL A 117 3.68 -0.62 -7.01
CA VAL A 117 4.17 -1.45 -8.11
C VAL A 117 3.26 -1.32 -9.32
N ASP A 118 1.93 -1.37 -9.16
CA ASP A 118 0.97 -1.23 -10.25
C ASP A 118 1.02 0.15 -10.92
N ALA A 119 1.26 1.20 -10.14
CA ALA A 119 1.42 2.56 -10.65
C ALA A 119 2.64 2.71 -11.58
N VAL A 120 3.71 1.95 -11.35
CA VAL A 120 4.90 1.92 -12.23
C VAL A 120 4.77 0.85 -13.32
N GLY A 121 4.06 -0.24 -13.02
CA GLY A 121 3.95 -1.45 -13.82
C GLY A 121 5.05 -2.46 -13.48
N TYR A 122 4.67 -3.68 -13.12
CA TYR A 122 5.60 -4.75 -12.71
C TYR A 122 6.66 -5.07 -13.78
N SER A 123 6.23 -5.24 -15.04
CA SER A 123 7.14 -5.54 -16.16
C SER A 123 8.11 -4.40 -16.44
N THR A 124 7.67 -3.14 -16.28
CA THR A 124 8.53 -1.95 -16.34
C THR A 124 9.57 -2.00 -15.23
N LEU A 125 9.15 -2.30 -14.00
CA LEU A 125 10.04 -2.44 -12.85
C LEU A 125 11.12 -3.50 -13.10
N TRP A 126 10.71 -4.68 -13.59
CA TRP A 126 11.62 -5.78 -13.92
C TRP A 126 12.63 -5.40 -15.02
N ALA A 127 12.17 -4.71 -16.07
CA ALA A 127 13.04 -4.25 -17.15
C ALA A 127 14.12 -3.28 -16.64
N LEU A 128 13.76 -2.37 -15.73
CA LEU A 128 14.68 -1.45 -15.07
C LEU A 128 15.63 -2.19 -14.11
N HIS A 129 15.13 -3.15 -13.34
CA HIS A 129 15.92 -3.95 -12.39
C HIS A 129 17.08 -4.67 -13.08
N CYS A 130 16.81 -5.31 -14.23
CA CYS A 130 17.82 -6.02 -14.99
C CYS A 130 18.71 -5.10 -15.87
N ALA A 131 18.46 -3.79 -15.91
CA ALA A 131 19.14 -2.91 -16.87
C ALA A 131 20.66 -2.87 -16.68
N ALA A 132 21.13 -2.85 -15.43
CA ALA A 132 22.56 -2.87 -15.11
C ALA A 132 23.24 -4.15 -15.62
N SER A 133 22.64 -5.31 -15.36
CA SER A 133 23.13 -6.62 -15.80
C SER A 133 23.14 -6.77 -17.33
N ARG A 134 22.37 -5.94 -18.05
CA ARG A 134 22.36 -5.87 -19.52
C ARG A 134 23.31 -4.83 -20.10
N GLY A 135 24.21 -4.27 -19.29
CA GLY A 135 25.22 -3.29 -19.73
C GLY A 135 24.74 -1.84 -19.74
N TYR A 136 23.53 -1.55 -19.25
CA TYR A 136 23.01 -0.18 -19.13
C TYR A 136 23.25 0.39 -17.73
N SER A 137 24.52 0.66 -17.40
CA SER A 137 24.93 1.14 -16.07
C SER A 137 24.26 2.46 -15.66
N ASN A 138 23.95 3.35 -16.62
CA ASN A 138 23.25 4.62 -16.39
C ASN A 138 21.77 4.45 -15.98
N LYS A 139 21.23 3.22 -16.06
CA LYS A 139 19.88 2.86 -15.63
C LYS A 139 19.86 2.02 -14.35
N ALA A 140 21.03 1.71 -13.78
CA ALA A 140 21.13 0.96 -12.53
C ALA A 140 20.43 1.72 -11.40
N GLY A 141 19.54 1.04 -10.67
CA GLY A 141 18.81 1.62 -9.53
C GLY A 141 17.60 2.49 -9.89
N LEU A 142 17.29 2.68 -11.18
CA LEU A 142 16.09 3.43 -11.59
C LEU A 142 14.78 2.72 -11.22
N ASP A 143 14.81 1.40 -11.11
CA ASP A 143 13.72 0.57 -10.57
C ASP A 143 13.36 1.00 -9.15
N ARG A 144 14.37 1.08 -8.27
CA ARG A 144 14.21 1.53 -6.89
C ARG A 144 13.67 2.96 -6.84
N VAL A 145 14.22 3.86 -7.64
CA VAL A 145 13.79 5.28 -7.66
C VAL A 145 12.32 5.38 -8.10
N ALA A 146 11.93 4.71 -9.17
CA ALA A 146 10.56 4.73 -9.67
C ALA A 146 9.57 4.18 -8.64
N PHE A 147 9.91 3.04 -8.01
CA PHE A 147 9.10 2.46 -6.94
C PHE A 147 8.98 3.41 -5.75
N LEU A 148 10.09 3.93 -5.23
CA LEU A 148 10.09 4.80 -4.05
C LEU A 148 9.27 6.07 -4.29
N GLN A 149 9.39 6.69 -5.46
CA GLN A 149 8.58 7.86 -5.82
C GLN A 149 7.08 7.55 -5.81
N ALA A 150 6.67 6.42 -6.41
CA ALA A 150 5.27 6.00 -6.42
C ALA A 150 4.75 5.66 -5.02
N TYR A 151 5.57 4.97 -4.22
CA TYR A 151 5.23 4.55 -2.87
C TYR A 151 5.14 5.73 -1.89
N GLU A 152 6.07 6.67 -1.95
CA GLU A 152 6.05 7.90 -1.16
C GLU A 152 4.82 8.74 -1.48
N ALA A 153 4.49 8.93 -2.76
CA ALA A 153 3.29 9.67 -3.15
C ALA A 153 1.99 9.05 -2.60
N LYS A 154 1.92 7.72 -2.52
CA LYS A 154 0.76 7.00 -1.96
C LYS A 154 0.70 7.07 -0.44
N THR A 155 1.79 6.73 0.23
CA THR A 155 1.86 6.74 1.69
C THR A 155 1.69 8.15 2.25
N GLU A 156 2.20 9.16 1.55
CA GLU A 156 2.01 10.56 1.94
C GLU A 156 0.54 10.98 1.85
N ARG A 157 -0.21 10.57 0.82
CA ARG A 157 -1.66 10.81 0.75
C ARG A 157 -2.40 10.14 1.90
N ILE A 158 -2.02 8.92 2.27
CA ILE A 158 -2.61 8.19 3.40
C ILE A 158 -2.31 8.94 4.71
N ARG A 159 -1.06 9.36 4.93
CA ARG A 159 -0.65 10.14 6.10
C ARG A 159 -1.39 11.47 6.19
N GLN A 160 -1.36 12.26 5.12
CA GLN A 160 -2.06 13.55 5.06
C GLN A 160 -3.55 13.38 5.32
N ARG A 161 -4.20 12.38 4.72
CA ARG A 161 -5.62 12.11 4.99
C ARG A 161 -5.85 11.62 6.42
N ALA A 162 -4.93 10.89 7.03
CA ALA A 162 -5.02 10.47 8.44
C ALA A 162 -4.78 11.63 9.43
N MET A 163 -4.04 12.67 9.03
CA MET A 163 -3.80 13.88 9.83
C MET A 163 -5.03 14.79 9.93
N LEU A 164 -6.03 14.64 9.05
CA LEU A 164 -7.21 15.51 9.04
C LEU A 164 -8.33 14.95 9.93
N PRO A 165 -9.01 15.82 10.72
CA PRO A 165 -10.25 15.45 11.42
C PRO A 165 -11.31 14.85 10.49
N SER A 166 -12.18 14.00 11.02
CA SER A 166 -13.30 13.41 10.27
C SER A 166 -14.21 14.48 9.65
N SER A 167 -14.62 15.47 10.43
CA SER A 167 -15.49 16.55 9.93
C SER A 167 -14.85 17.34 8.80
N LEU A 168 -13.57 17.71 8.94
CA LEU A 168 -12.83 18.44 7.92
C LEU A 168 -12.70 17.64 6.63
N ARG A 169 -12.41 16.33 6.72
CA ARG A 169 -12.38 15.44 5.55
C ARG A 169 -13.72 15.40 4.83
N GLN A 170 -14.81 15.26 5.58
CA GLN A 170 -16.16 15.22 5.00
C GLN A 170 -16.50 16.53 4.28
N GLN A 171 -16.15 17.68 4.85
CA GLN A 171 -16.36 18.97 4.20
C GLN A 171 -15.54 19.11 2.90
N ILE A 172 -14.26 18.68 2.93
CA ILE A 172 -13.40 18.66 1.74
C ILE A 172 -14.00 17.75 0.66
N ASP A 173 -14.43 16.54 1.04
CA ASP A 173 -15.00 15.56 0.11
C ASP A 173 -16.33 16.08 -0.48
N GLN A 174 -17.18 16.76 0.30
CA GLN A 174 -18.44 17.38 -0.16
C GLN A 174 -18.20 18.50 -1.17
N ILE A 175 -17.27 19.42 -0.88
CA ILE A 175 -16.92 20.52 -1.79
C ILE A 175 -16.31 19.94 -3.07
N GLY A 176 -15.43 18.94 -2.93
CA GLY A 176 -14.82 18.25 -4.06
C GLY A 176 -15.83 17.54 -4.96
N ALA A 177 -16.89 16.96 -4.39
CA ALA A 177 -17.97 16.34 -5.16
C ALA A 177 -18.80 17.39 -5.91
N ALA A 178 -19.11 18.53 -5.28
CA ALA A 178 -19.84 19.63 -5.90
C ALA A 178 -19.09 20.28 -7.08
N GLN A 179 -17.76 20.17 -7.10
CA GLN A 179 -16.89 20.70 -8.15
C GLN A 179 -16.42 19.62 -9.15
N SER A 180 -16.99 18.41 -9.10
CA SER A 180 -16.60 17.31 -9.99
C SER A 180 -16.85 17.69 -11.45
N ASP A 181 -15.83 17.52 -12.29
CA ASP A 181 -15.88 17.69 -13.75
C ASP A 181 -16.06 16.34 -14.49
N GLY A 182 -16.34 15.26 -13.75
CA GLY A 182 -16.47 13.90 -14.29
C GLY A 182 -15.14 13.14 -14.46
N THR A 183 -13.98 13.78 -14.25
CA THR A 183 -12.66 13.13 -14.39
C THR A 183 -12.52 11.93 -13.45
N ARG A 184 -13.00 12.06 -12.21
CA ARG A 184 -12.94 10.95 -11.22
C ARG A 184 -13.82 9.77 -11.62
N GLU A 185 -15.02 10.04 -12.10
CA GLU A 185 -15.95 9.00 -12.57
C GLU A 185 -15.37 8.22 -13.76
N MET A 186 -14.72 8.93 -14.68
CA MET A 186 -14.01 8.30 -15.79
C MET A 186 -12.89 7.38 -15.29
N LEU A 187 -12.04 7.84 -14.36
CA LEU A 187 -10.99 6.99 -13.78
C LEU A 187 -11.57 5.75 -13.06
N GLU A 188 -12.68 5.91 -12.33
CA GLU A 188 -13.36 4.79 -11.66
C GLU A 188 -13.92 3.77 -12.66
N SER A 189 -14.48 4.23 -13.78
CA SER A 189 -14.96 3.34 -14.85
C SER A 189 -13.84 2.52 -15.49
N VAL A 190 -12.66 3.14 -15.71
CA VAL A 190 -11.46 2.47 -16.21
C VAL A 190 -10.99 1.43 -15.20
N ASN A 191 -10.90 1.79 -13.92
CA ASN A 191 -10.49 0.85 -12.86
C ASN A 191 -11.46 -0.33 -12.72
N ARG A 192 -12.77 -0.08 -12.83
CA ARG A 192 -13.79 -1.14 -12.79
C ARG A 192 -13.61 -2.13 -13.93
N SER A 193 -13.43 -1.61 -15.14
CA SER A 193 -13.18 -2.43 -16.33
C SER A 193 -11.90 -3.27 -16.18
N TYR A 194 -10.85 -2.70 -15.58
CA TYR A 194 -9.61 -3.42 -15.26
C TYR A 194 -9.83 -4.56 -14.26
N ILE A 195 -10.54 -4.30 -13.15
CA ILE A 195 -10.82 -5.30 -12.11
C ILE A 195 -11.68 -6.44 -12.68
N GLU A 196 -12.73 -6.12 -13.44
CA GLU A 196 -13.57 -7.12 -14.11
C GLU A 196 -12.74 -8.01 -15.03
N LYS A 197 -11.79 -7.43 -15.76
CA LYS A 197 -10.91 -8.18 -16.66
C LYS A 197 -9.95 -9.08 -15.89
N GLN A 198 -9.39 -8.63 -14.77
CA GLN A 198 -8.53 -9.46 -13.93
C GLN A 198 -9.29 -10.65 -13.33
N GLN A 199 -10.47 -10.41 -12.77
CA GLN A 199 -11.32 -11.49 -12.24
C GLN A 199 -11.69 -12.51 -13.31
N GLN A 200 -11.97 -12.06 -14.54
CA GLN A 200 -12.19 -12.95 -15.68
C GLN A 200 -10.98 -13.86 -15.94
N TYR A 201 -9.76 -13.32 -15.94
CA TYR A 201 -8.55 -14.11 -16.16
C TYR A 201 -8.27 -15.08 -15.01
N GLU A 202 -8.43 -14.66 -13.76
CA GLU A 202 -8.28 -15.53 -12.60
C GLU A 202 -9.28 -16.70 -12.62
N GLY A 203 -10.52 -16.44 -13.03
CA GLY A 203 -11.54 -17.48 -13.23
C GLY A 203 -11.20 -18.48 -14.33
N LEU A 204 -10.64 -18.02 -15.45
CA LEU A 204 -10.19 -18.90 -16.54
C LEU A 204 -9.04 -19.81 -16.09
N TRP A 205 -8.01 -19.23 -15.46
CA TRP A 205 -6.88 -19.98 -14.91
C TRP A 205 -7.31 -21.03 -13.86
N SER A 206 -8.25 -20.68 -12.99
CA SER A 206 -8.78 -21.61 -11.99
C SER A 206 -9.54 -22.77 -12.64
N ARG A 207 -10.31 -22.51 -13.70
CA ARG A 207 -11.05 -23.54 -14.44
C ARG A 207 -10.13 -24.45 -15.24
N ASP A 208 -9.08 -23.91 -15.84
CA ASP A 208 -8.10 -24.69 -16.58
C ASP A 208 -7.22 -25.55 -15.65
N PHE A 209 -6.92 -25.06 -14.44
CA PHE A 209 -6.31 -25.87 -13.38
C PHE A 209 -7.20 -27.03 -12.92
N LEU A 210 -8.50 -26.79 -12.71
CA LEU A 210 -9.45 -27.85 -12.35
C LEU A 210 -9.56 -28.91 -13.46
N LYS A 211 -9.60 -28.49 -14.73
CA LYS A 211 -9.55 -29.42 -15.87
C LYS A 211 -8.26 -30.22 -15.95
N ALA A 212 -7.13 -29.65 -15.52
CA ALA A 212 -5.85 -30.35 -15.48
C ALA A 212 -5.77 -31.39 -14.35
N ILE A 213 -6.50 -31.18 -13.23
CA ILE A 213 -6.66 -32.18 -12.17
C ILE A 213 -7.62 -33.30 -12.59
N ASP A 214 -8.69 -32.96 -13.32
CA ASP A 214 -9.66 -33.92 -13.84
C ASP A 214 -9.19 -34.64 -15.11
N ALA A 215 -7.99 -34.32 -15.63
CA ALA A 215 -7.41 -35.01 -16.77
C ALA A 215 -6.97 -36.43 -16.34
N PRO A 216 -7.27 -37.48 -17.14
CA PRO A 216 -6.78 -38.83 -16.83
C PRO A 216 -5.26 -38.83 -16.74
N ASP A 217 -4.70 -39.58 -15.80
CA ASP A 217 -3.26 -39.67 -15.60
C ASP A 217 -2.60 -40.08 -16.93
N GLU A 218 -1.67 -39.27 -17.42
CA GLU A 218 -0.98 -39.53 -18.70
C GLU A 218 -0.27 -40.89 -18.70
N THR A 219 0.07 -41.42 -17.51
CA THR A 219 0.66 -42.75 -17.36
C THR A 219 -0.34 -43.87 -17.67
N GLU A 220 -1.59 -43.80 -17.19
CA GLU A 220 -2.65 -44.77 -17.54
C GLU A 220 -2.97 -44.75 -19.04
N LEU A 221 -3.01 -43.55 -19.65
CA LEU A 221 -3.26 -43.42 -21.08
C LEU A 221 -2.11 -43.97 -21.95
N LEU A 222 -0.87 -43.91 -21.46
CA LEU A 222 0.30 -44.51 -22.11
C LEU A 222 0.27 -46.04 -22.01
N GLU A 223 -0.09 -46.58 -20.85
CA GLU A 223 -0.23 -48.03 -20.64
C GLU A 223 -1.36 -48.62 -21.49
N GLU A 224 -2.53 -47.96 -21.56
CA GLU A 224 -3.63 -48.40 -22.43
C GLU A 224 -3.26 -48.40 -23.92
N ARG A 225 -2.48 -47.40 -24.36
CA ARG A 225 -2.02 -47.31 -25.76
C ARG A 225 -0.99 -48.39 -26.07
N GLN A 226 -0.11 -48.70 -25.12
CA GLN A 226 0.86 -49.80 -25.26
C GLN A 226 0.15 -51.16 -25.28
N MET A 227 -0.86 -51.36 -24.43
CA MET A 227 -1.67 -52.58 -24.43
C MET A 227 -2.46 -52.75 -25.73
N ARG A 228 -3.11 -51.70 -26.24
CA ARG A 228 -3.80 -51.76 -27.54
C ARG A 228 -2.87 -52.03 -28.71
N ALA A 229 -1.65 -51.49 -28.68
CA ALA A 229 -0.64 -51.78 -29.70
C ALA A 229 -0.15 -53.24 -29.64
N LEU A 230 -0.04 -53.81 -28.44
CA LEU A 230 0.30 -55.22 -28.23
C LEU A 230 -0.83 -56.19 -28.63
N GLU A 231 -2.09 -55.79 -28.46
CA GLU A 231 -3.25 -56.57 -28.89
C GLU A 231 -3.41 -56.55 -30.41
N ALA A 232 -3.27 -55.38 -31.05
CA ALA A 232 -3.30 -55.28 -32.51
C ALA A 232 -2.17 -56.09 -33.18
N GLY A 233 -0.96 -56.09 -32.60
CA GLY A 233 0.15 -56.92 -33.09
C GLY A 233 0.00 -58.42 -32.85
N LYS A 234 -0.97 -58.86 -32.03
CA LYS A 234 -1.31 -60.28 -31.84
C LYS A 234 -2.38 -60.77 -32.80
N GLU A 235 -3.30 -59.90 -33.24
CA GLU A 235 -4.27 -60.24 -34.29
C GLU A 235 -3.59 -60.51 -35.63
N ASP A 236 -2.53 -59.76 -35.96
CA ASP A 236 -1.75 -59.95 -37.20
C ASP A 236 -0.92 -61.26 -37.25
N MET A 237 -0.80 -62.02 -36.14
CA MET A 237 -0.04 -63.28 -36.08
C MET A 237 -0.90 -64.56 -36.22
N TYR A 238 -2.23 -64.44 -36.31
CA TYR A 238 -3.14 -65.60 -36.44
C TYR A 238 -3.85 -65.72 -37.80
N ASP A 239 -3.55 -64.82 -38.76
CA ASP A 239 -4.18 -64.81 -40.09
C ASP A 239 -3.31 -65.42 -41.22
N ASP A 240 -2.16 -66.02 -40.90
CA ASP A 240 -1.30 -66.77 -41.83
C ASP A 240 -1.25 -68.29 -41.47
N GLU A 241 -2.36 -69.01 -41.66
CA GLU A 241 -2.43 -70.49 -41.83
C GLU A 241 -3.41 -70.84 -42.97
#